data_AF-A0A955LK28-F1
#
_entry.id   AF-A0A955LK28-F1
#
_cell.length_a   1.000
_cell.length_b   1.000
_cell.length_c   1.000
_cell.angle_alpha   90.00
_cell.angle_beta   90.00
_cell.angle_gamma   90.00
#
_symmetry.space_group_name_H-M   'P 1'
#
loop_
_entity.id
_entity.type
_entity.pdbx_description
1 polymer ?
#
loop_
_entity_poly.entity_id
_entity_poly.type
_entity_poly.pdbx_seq_one_letter_code
_entity_poly.pdbx_strand_id
1 'polypeptide(L)'
;MKRSDEQGISLIELLLAVGLLLTVVTALVRLGIATLSTSDSARVRAVAQQFSDESLELARAARDQDSNGFFALSDGYYIYNSTGGTLQPSNCDVGDWDGDASDFAGLSISSDCYETRDVGGSDIGFYRVIGIKTRSGADDRYVGAFVYWDVNNTFHHEAVTSTILTQWR
;
A
#
# COMPACT_ATOMS: atom_id res chain seq x y z
N MET A 1 72.40 12.78 -10.73
CA MET A 1 71.44 13.52 -9.88
C MET A 1 70.17 13.71 -10.70
N LYS A 2 69.15 12.85 -10.50
CA LYS A 2 67.90 12.85 -11.28
C LYS A 2 67.06 14.04 -10.80
N ARG A 3 66.80 15.02 -11.66
CA ARG A 3 65.83 16.09 -11.36
C ARG A 3 64.44 15.43 -11.38
N SER A 4 63.74 15.54 -10.26
CA SER A 4 62.31 15.26 -10.18
C SER A 4 61.62 16.36 -10.99
N ASP A 5 61.07 16.02 -12.15
CA ASP A 5 60.20 16.94 -12.89
C ASP A 5 58.91 17.11 -12.06
N GLU A 6 58.80 18.24 -11.37
CA GLU A 6 57.56 18.67 -10.74
C GLU A 6 56.61 19.10 -11.87
N GLN A 7 55.83 18.14 -12.37
CA GLN A 7 54.75 18.41 -13.32
C GLN A 7 53.64 19.16 -12.58
N GLY A 8 53.62 20.49 -12.71
CA GLY A 8 52.55 21.33 -12.18
C GLY A 8 51.21 20.98 -12.82
N ILE A 9 50.15 20.93 -12.01
CA ILE A 9 48.77 20.73 -12.47
C ILE A 9 48.40 21.82 -13.48
N SER A 10 47.93 21.41 -14.65
CA SER A 10 47.40 22.34 -15.64
C SER A 10 46.08 22.94 -15.17
N LEU A 11 45.83 24.22 -15.47
CA LEU A 11 44.55 24.88 -15.19
C LEU A 11 43.36 24.08 -15.77
N ILE A 12 43.57 23.44 -16.93
CA ILE A 12 42.55 22.62 -17.59
C ILE A 12 42.28 21.34 -16.79
N GLU A 13 43.32 20.67 -16.27
CA GLU A 13 43.15 19.50 -15.41
C GLU A 13 42.41 19.85 -14.13
N LEU A 14 42.69 21.02 -13.55
CA LEU A 14 41.97 21.50 -12.37
C LEU A 14 40.49 21.73 -12.68
N LEU A 15 40.17 22.39 -13.80
CA LEU A 15 38.78 22.65 -14.21
C LEU A 15 38.01 21.34 -14.48
N LEU A 16 38.65 20.38 -15.15
CA LEU A 16 38.06 19.06 -15.40
C LEU A 16 37.85 18.28 -14.09
N ALA A 17 38.83 18.29 -13.19
CA ALA A 17 38.71 17.64 -11.90
C ALA A 17 37.58 18.24 -11.06
N VAL A 18 37.44 19.57 -11.01
CA VAL A 18 36.35 20.25 -10.31
C VAL A 18 35.00 19.93 -10.97
N GLY A 19 34.92 19.99 -12.30
CA GLY A 19 33.70 19.65 -13.04
C GLY A 19 33.23 18.22 -12.76
N LEU A 20 34.17 17.26 -12.78
CA LEU A 20 33.88 15.85 -12.48
C LEU A 20 33.51 15.64 -11.01
N LEU A 21 34.15 16.36 -10.09
CA LEU A 21 33.81 16.29 -8.67
C LEU A 21 32.37 16.81 -8.43
N LEU A 22 31.98 17.91 -9.07
CA LEU A 22 30.63 18.45 -8.96
C LEU A 22 29.56 17.49 -9.51
N THR A 23 29.83 16.83 -10.64
CA THR A 23 28.87 15.84 -11.19
C THR A 23 28.73 14.62 -10.29
N VAL A 24 29.83 14.11 -9.73
CA VAL A 24 29.82 12.98 -8.79
C VAL A 24 29.05 13.33 -7.52
N VAL A 25 29.32 14.49 -6.91
CA VAL A 25 28.60 14.94 -5.71
C VAL A 25 27.11 15.08 -5.99
N THR A 26 26.74 15.67 -7.13
CA THR A 26 25.33 15.82 -7.51
C THR A 26 24.64 14.46 -7.71
N ALA A 27 25.33 13.51 -8.33
CA ALA A 27 24.81 12.15 -8.53
C ALA A 27 24.59 11.42 -7.19
N LEU A 28 25.53 11.53 -6.26
CA LEU A 28 25.43 10.92 -4.93
C LEU A 28 24.27 11.50 -4.12
N VAL A 29 24.08 12.82 -4.15
CA VAL A 29 22.94 13.47 -3.47
C VAL A 29 21.61 12.98 -4.03
N ARG A 30 21.47 12.92 -5.37
CA ARG A 30 20.25 12.41 -6.02
C ARG A 30 19.99 10.94 -5.67
N LEU A 31 21.03 10.12 -5.65
CA LEU A 31 20.92 8.72 -5.26
C LEU A 31 20.50 8.57 -3.79
N GLY A 32 21.04 9.40 -2.90
CA GLY A 32 20.65 9.42 -1.49
C GLY A 32 19.18 9.74 -1.31
N ILE A 33 18.67 10.78 -1.98
CA ILE A 33 17.26 11.16 -1.95
C ILE A 33 16.37 10.03 -2.48
N ALA A 34 16.73 9.44 -3.64
CA ALA A 34 15.97 8.35 -4.24
C ALA A 34 15.94 7.09 -3.36
N THR A 35 17.03 6.81 -2.64
CA THR A 35 17.11 5.67 -1.71
C THR A 35 16.19 5.88 -0.50
N LEU A 36 16.18 7.09 0.07
CA LEU A 36 15.29 7.44 1.19
C LEU A 36 13.82 7.32 0.78
N SER A 37 13.43 7.90 -0.37
CA SER A 37 12.04 7.83 -0.85
C SER A 37 11.59 6.39 -1.13
N THR A 38 12.49 5.56 -1.65
CA THR A 38 12.21 4.13 -1.88
C THR A 38 12.03 3.38 -0.56
N SER A 39 12.82 3.73 0.46
CA SER A 39 12.71 3.11 1.78
C SER A 39 11.39 3.44 2.47
N ASP A 40 10.92 4.69 2.39
CA ASP A 40 9.64 5.05 2.99
C ASP A 40 8.48 4.40 2.25
N SER A 41 8.50 4.38 0.91
CA SER A 41 7.50 3.66 0.12
C SER A 41 7.43 2.17 0.48
N ALA A 42 8.59 1.51 0.67
CA ALA A 42 8.63 0.11 1.09
C ALA A 42 8.05 -0.11 2.50
N ARG A 43 8.30 0.81 3.44
CA ARG A 43 7.70 0.75 4.79
C ARG A 43 6.19 0.89 4.76
N VAL A 44 5.68 1.83 3.95
CA VAL A 44 4.23 2.04 3.81
C VAL A 44 3.55 0.81 3.24
N ARG A 45 4.14 0.18 2.21
CA ARG A 45 3.61 -1.08 1.66
C ARG A 45 3.64 -2.22 2.67
N ALA A 46 4.69 -2.34 3.48
CA ALA A 46 4.75 -3.36 4.53
C ALA A 46 3.62 -3.18 5.57
N VAL A 47 3.31 -1.93 5.93
CA VAL A 47 2.17 -1.62 6.82
C VAL A 47 0.84 -1.93 6.14
N ALA A 48 0.67 -1.54 4.87
CA ALA A 48 -0.53 -1.84 4.10
C ALA A 48 -0.77 -3.37 3.99
N GLN A 49 0.29 -4.15 3.79
CA GLN A 49 0.21 -5.61 3.79
C GLN A 49 -0.23 -6.18 5.13
N GLN A 50 0.32 -5.67 6.24
CA GLN A 50 -0.12 -6.08 7.58
C GLN A 50 -1.63 -5.81 7.78
N PHE A 51 -2.11 -4.64 7.36
CA PHE A 51 -3.53 -4.31 7.46
C PHE A 51 -4.42 -5.18 6.55
N SER A 52 -3.92 -5.54 5.37
CA SER A 52 -4.62 -6.45 4.46
C SER A 52 -4.78 -7.84 5.08
N ASP A 53 -3.70 -8.40 5.62
CA ASP A 53 -3.72 -9.71 6.26
C ASP A 53 -4.63 -9.70 7.49
N GLU A 54 -4.57 -8.64 8.30
CA GLU A 54 -5.48 -8.45 9.43
C GLU A 54 -6.95 -8.34 8.99
N SER A 55 -7.25 -7.60 7.92
CA SER A 55 -8.63 -7.49 7.40
C SER A 55 -9.18 -8.85 6.96
N LEU A 56 -8.32 -9.69 6.39
CA LEU A 56 -8.68 -11.05 6.00
C LEU A 56 -9.00 -11.93 7.21
N GLU A 57 -8.21 -11.81 8.29
CA GLU A 57 -8.49 -12.49 9.57
C GLU A 57 -9.78 -11.98 10.21
N LEU A 58 -10.08 -10.68 10.13
CA LEU A 58 -11.35 -10.12 10.59
C LEU A 58 -12.53 -10.66 9.77
N ALA A 59 -12.38 -10.83 8.45
CA ALA A 59 -13.40 -11.47 7.62
C ALA A 59 -13.62 -12.94 8.01
N ARG A 60 -12.55 -13.68 8.31
CA ARG A 60 -12.62 -15.06 8.83
C ARG A 60 -13.30 -15.12 10.18
N ALA A 61 -12.96 -14.21 11.09
CA ALA A 61 -13.59 -14.11 12.40
C ALA A 61 -15.09 -13.81 12.29
N ALA A 62 -15.49 -12.88 11.41
CA ALA A 62 -16.90 -12.57 11.15
C ALA A 62 -17.67 -13.78 10.60
N ARG A 63 -17.08 -14.53 9.67
CA ARG A 63 -17.63 -15.81 9.18
C ARG A 63 -17.79 -16.82 10.31
N ASP A 64 -16.79 -16.96 11.16
CA ASP A 64 -16.79 -17.96 12.24
C ASP A 64 -17.78 -17.60 13.36
N GLN A 65 -18.05 -16.31 13.55
CA GLN A 65 -19.04 -15.81 14.51
C GLN A 65 -20.47 -16.00 14.02
N ASP A 66 -20.77 -15.69 12.75
CA ASP A 66 -22.07 -15.91 12.11
C ASP A 66 -21.92 -16.32 10.65
N SER A 67 -21.74 -17.63 10.45
CA SER A 67 -21.56 -18.20 9.10
C SER A 67 -22.77 -17.92 8.21
N ASN A 68 -24.00 -18.09 8.72
CA ASN A 68 -25.19 -17.89 7.90
C ASN A 68 -25.35 -16.43 7.48
N GLY A 69 -25.14 -15.48 8.39
CA GLY A 69 -25.15 -14.06 8.08
C GLY A 69 -24.05 -13.69 7.08
N PHE A 70 -22.83 -14.21 7.27
CA PHE A 70 -21.70 -13.99 6.37
C PHE A 70 -21.98 -14.48 4.94
N PHE A 71 -22.50 -15.70 4.79
CA PHE A 71 -22.85 -16.26 3.49
C PHE A 71 -24.16 -15.69 2.92
N ALA A 72 -24.89 -14.86 3.65
CA ALA A 72 -26.04 -14.09 3.14
C ALA A 72 -25.66 -12.70 2.60
N LEU A 73 -24.42 -12.26 2.80
CA LEU A 73 -23.93 -10.97 2.29
C LEU A 73 -24.02 -10.92 0.76
N SER A 74 -24.38 -9.76 0.21
CA SER A 74 -24.33 -9.55 -1.24
C SER A 74 -22.89 -9.32 -1.69
N ASP A 75 -22.64 -9.42 -2.99
CA ASP A 75 -21.36 -9.02 -3.55
C ASP A 75 -21.17 -7.51 -3.33
N GLY A 76 -19.96 -7.10 -2.96
CA GLY A 76 -19.64 -5.70 -2.68
C GLY A 76 -18.55 -5.51 -1.63
N TYR A 77 -18.45 -4.28 -1.13
CA TYR A 77 -17.44 -3.85 -0.17
C TYR A 77 -17.99 -3.71 1.24
N TYR A 78 -17.18 -4.16 2.18
CA TYR A 78 -17.53 -4.19 3.59
C TYR A 78 -16.39 -3.65 4.45
N ILE A 79 -16.77 -3.08 5.58
CA ILE A 79 -15.90 -2.71 6.68
C ILE A 79 -16.19 -3.61 7.88
N TYR A 80 -15.18 -3.89 8.69
CA TYR A 80 -15.35 -4.65 9.91
C TYR A 80 -15.84 -3.74 11.04
N ASN A 81 -17.02 -4.03 11.60
CA ASN A 81 -17.53 -3.35 12.78
C ASN A 81 -17.03 -4.08 14.04
N SER A 82 -16.06 -3.49 14.72
CA SER A 82 -15.46 -4.05 15.95
C SER A 82 -16.44 -4.16 17.14
N THR A 83 -17.51 -3.37 17.16
CA THR A 83 -18.53 -3.42 18.22
C THR A 83 -19.50 -4.58 18.02
N GLY A 84 -19.83 -4.90 16.75
CA GLY A 84 -20.73 -6.00 16.40
C GLY A 84 -20.04 -7.33 16.10
N GLY A 85 -18.74 -7.31 15.80
CA GLY A 85 -18.02 -8.48 15.28
C GLY A 85 -18.48 -8.90 13.89
N THR A 86 -19.11 -8.00 13.14
CA THR A 86 -19.74 -8.29 11.85
C THR A 86 -19.21 -7.40 10.74
N LEU A 87 -19.37 -7.86 9.51
CA LEU A 87 -19.13 -7.05 8.32
C LEU A 87 -20.35 -6.18 8.04
N GLN A 88 -20.11 -4.89 7.80
CA GLN A 88 -21.13 -3.93 7.44
C GLN A 88 -20.82 -3.36 6.06
N PRO A 89 -21.84 -3.07 5.22
CA PRO A 89 -21.62 -2.43 3.94
C PRO A 89 -20.77 -1.18 4.12
N SER A 90 -19.72 -1.07 3.31
CA SER A 90 -18.90 0.13 3.26
C SER A 90 -19.77 1.29 2.79
N ASN A 91 -19.98 2.29 3.63
CA ASN A 91 -20.48 3.60 3.22
C ASN A 91 -19.38 4.46 2.57
N CYS A 92 -18.15 3.95 2.58
CA CYS A 92 -17.01 4.57 1.95
C CYS A 92 -17.01 4.16 0.48
N ASP A 93 -17.04 5.17 -0.40
CA ASP A 93 -17.17 5.04 -1.85
C ASP A 93 -15.92 4.39 -2.42
N VAL A 94 -15.97 3.07 -2.60
CA VAL A 94 -14.95 2.27 -3.28
C VAL A 94 -15.51 2.02 -4.67
N GLY A 95 -14.77 2.39 -5.71
CA GLY A 95 -15.17 2.15 -7.10
C GLY A 95 -15.60 0.69 -7.35
N ASP A 96 -16.31 0.43 -8.44
CA ASP A 96 -16.93 -0.88 -8.68
C ASP A 96 -15.89 -2.01 -8.81
N TRP A 97 -16.16 -3.17 -8.23
CA TRP A 97 -15.21 -4.30 -8.22
C TRP A 97 -15.44 -5.28 -9.37
N ASP A 98 -14.81 -5.04 -10.51
CA ASP A 98 -14.89 -5.99 -11.62
C ASP A 98 -14.04 -7.26 -11.42
N GLY A 99 -13.32 -7.36 -10.29
CA GLY A 99 -12.38 -8.46 -10.03
C GLY A 99 -10.97 -8.18 -10.56
N ASP A 100 -10.76 -7.02 -11.18
CA ASP A 100 -9.47 -6.49 -11.59
C ASP A 100 -9.13 -5.28 -10.70
N ALA A 101 -7.88 -5.21 -10.21
CA ALA A 101 -7.47 -4.19 -9.25
C ALA A 101 -7.28 -2.80 -9.88
N SER A 102 -7.46 -2.68 -11.19
CA SER A 102 -7.09 -1.52 -11.99
C SER A 102 -8.20 -0.48 -12.20
N ASP A 103 -9.46 -0.78 -11.87
CA ASP A 103 -10.62 0.10 -12.16
C ASP A 103 -11.02 1.08 -11.04
N PHE A 104 -10.17 1.26 -10.02
CA PHE A 104 -10.46 2.15 -8.88
C PHE A 104 -10.08 3.63 -9.09
N ALA A 105 -10.34 4.17 -10.28
CA ALA A 105 -10.12 5.59 -10.55
C ALA A 105 -11.30 6.43 -10.04
N GLY A 106 -11.07 7.29 -9.03
CA GLY A 106 -12.05 8.29 -8.58
C GLY A 106 -12.64 8.09 -7.18
N LEU A 107 -12.04 7.25 -6.35
CA LEU A 107 -12.46 7.03 -4.96
C LEU A 107 -12.45 8.31 -4.12
N SER A 108 -13.55 8.57 -3.42
CA SER A 108 -13.63 9.61 -2.38
C SER A 108 -13.82 8.94 -1.01
N ILE A 109 -12.81 9.02 -0.16
CA ILE A 109 -12.80 8.28 1.12
C ILE A 109 -13.40 9.15 2.22
N SER A 110 -14.42 8.64 2.92
CA SER A 110 -15.02 9.33 4.07
C SER A 110 -14.17 9.14 5.34
N SER A 111 -14.20 10.11 6.26
CA SER A 111 -13.36 10.15 7.48
C SER A 111 -13.52 8.95 8.42
N ASP A 112 -14.64 8.24 8.32
CA ASP A 112 -15.04 7.23 9.30
C ASP A 112 -14.38 5.86 9.07
N CYS A 113 -13.63 5.71 7.98
CA CYS A 113 -12.95 4.48 7.58
C CYS A 113 -11.41 4.59 7.62
N TYR A 114 -10.87 5.64 8.26
CA TYR A 114 -9.43 5.89 8.35
C TYR A 114 -8.80 5.31 9.61
N GLU A 115 -7.63 4.69 9.44
CA GLU A 115 -6.67 4.43 10.51
C GLU A 115 -5.35 5.13 10.18
N THR A 116 -4.92 6.07 11.02
CA THR A 116 -3.64 6.77 10.84
C THR A 116 -2.52 6.03 11.56
N ARG A 117 -1.39 5.82 10.88
CA ARG A 117 -0.19 5.21 11.47
C ARG A 117 1.05 6.04 11.15
N ASP A 118 1.90 6.24 12.15
CA ASP A 118 3.23 6.81 11.93
C ASP A 118 4.10 5.80 11.16
N VAL A 119 4.51 6.19 9.95
CA VAL A 119 5.44 5.42 9.11
C VAL A 119 6.63 6.31 8.76
N GLY A 120 7.73 6.12 9.48
CA GLY A 120 8.97 6.84 9.20
C GLY A 120 8.96 8.31 9.65
N GLY A 121 8.13 8.68 10.63
CA GLY A 121 8.00 10.04 11.15
C GLY A 121 6.95 10.87 10.41
N SER A 122 6.04 10.22 9.69
CA SER A 122 4.92 10.85 8.98
C SER A 122 3.65 10.06 9.25
N ASP A 123 2.58 10.76 9.64
CA ASP A 123 1.27 10.16 9.82
C ASP A 123 0.64 9.89 8.46
N ILE A 124 0.44 8.60 8.16
CA ILE A 124 -0.18 8.16 6.91
C ILE A 124 -1.54 7.56 7.24
N GLY A 125 -2.56 8.04 6.53
CA GLY A 125 -3.90 7.49 6.59
C GLY A 125 -4.01 6.23 5.75
N PHE A 126 -4.42 5.13 6.38
CA PHE A 126 -4.76 3.88 5.73
C PHE A 126 -6.27 3.68 5.75
N TYR A 127 -6.79 3.15 4.66
CA TYR A 127 -8.19 2.83 4.46
C TYR A 127 -8.29 1.35 4.08
N ARG A 128 -9.13 0.60 4.78
CA ARG A 128 -9.21 -0.85 4.70
C ARG A 128 -10.62 -1.27 4.30
N VAL A 129 -10.74 -2.10 3.27
CA VAL A 129 -12.02 -2.70 2.88
C VAL A 129 -11.88 -4.17 2.55
N ILE A 130 -12.97 -4.89 2.79
CA ILE A 130 -13.12 -6.31 2.53
C ILE A 130 -14.11 -6.44 1.37
N GLY A 131 -13.63 -6.84 0.20
CA GLY A 131 -14.47 -7.17 -0.94
C GLY A 131 -14.96 -8.61 -0.83
N ILE A 132 -16.25 -8.83 -1.02
CA ILE A 132 -16.88 -10.15 -1.07
C ILE A 132 -17.49 -10.34 -2.46
N LYS A 133 -17.22 -11.50 -3.06
CA LYS A 133 -17.82 -11.91 -4.35
C LYS A 133 -18.26 -13.35 -4.29
N THR A 134 -19.47 -13.63 -4.75
CA THR A 134 -20.01 -14.97 -4.83
C THR A 134 -19.36 -15.68 -5.99
N ARG A 135 -18.83 -16.87 -5.74
CA ARG A 135 -18.29 -17.69 -6.83
C ARG A 135 -19.45 -18.33 -7.59
N SER A 136 -19.54 -18.06 -8.89
CA SER A 136 -20.59 -18.64 -9.75
C SER A 136 -20.66 -20.17 -9.60
N GLY A 137 -21.82 -20.66 -9.16
CA GLY A 137 -22.11 -22.09 -9.04
C GLY A 137 -21.63 -22.77 -7.75
N ALA A 138 -21.20 -22.02 -6.74
CA ALA A 138 -20.84 -22.54 -5.42
C ALA A 138 -21.36 -21.63 -4.29
N ASP A 139 -21.55 -22.20 -3.09
CA ASP A 139 -21.86 -21.43 -1.87
C ASP A 139 -20.60 -20.74 -1.29
N ASP A 140 -19.48 -20.79 -2.01
CA ASP A 140 -18.21 -20.20 -1.59
C ASP A 140 -18.15 -18.70 -1.86
N ARG A 141 -17.51 -17.97 -0.95
CA ARG A 141 -17.23 -16.54 -1.10
C ARG A 141 -15.76 -16.32 -1.38
N TYR A 142 -15.46 -15.62 -2.46
CA TYR A 142 -14.16 -15.01 -2.62
C TYR A 142 -14.11 -13.76 -1.76
N VAL A 143 -13.06 -13.64 -0.96
CA VAL A 143 -12.84 -12.51 -0.05
C VAL A 143 -11.49 -11.89 -0.36
N GLY A 144 -11.51 -10.61 -0.73
CA GLY A 144 -10.31 -9.80 -0.95
C GLY A 144 -10.18 -8.72 0.11
N ALA A 145 -8.98 -8.51 0.62
CA ALA A 145 -8.66 -7.36 1.46
C ALA A 145 -7.92 -6.32 0.61
N PHE A 146 -8.42 -5.10 0.63
CA PHE A 146 -7.86 -3.97 -0.10
C PHE A 146 -7.46 -2.90 0.90
N VAL A 147 -6.25 -2.37 0.71
CA VAL A 147 -5.74 -1.27 1.52
C VAL A 147 -5.33 -0.14 0.61
N TYR A 148 -5.84 1.04 0.93
CA TYR A 148 -5.56 2.28 0.25
C TYR A 148 -4.86 3.20 1.23
N TRP A 149 -3.96 4.04 0.73
CA TRP A 149 -3.30 5.02 1.57
C TRP A 149 -2.96 6.25 0.76
N ASP A 150 -2.87 7.38 1.45
CA ASP A 150 -2.49 8.66 0.84
C ASP A 150 -1.06 9.00 1.23
N VAL A 151 -0.22 9.26 0.22
CA VAL A 151 1.10 9.88 0.42
C VAL A 151 1.10 11.20 -0.35
N ASN A 152 1.13 12.32 0.37
CA ASN A 152 1.20 13.67 -0.20
C ASN A 152 0.09 14.00 -1.22
N ASN A 153 -1.17 13.72 -0.90
CA ASN A 153 -2.34 13.87 -1.78
C ASN A 153 -2.29 13.00 -3.05
N THR A 154 -1.48 11.94 -3.03
CA THR A 154 -1.45 10.94 -4.09
C THR A 154 -2.02 9.65 -3.54
N PHE A 155 -3.18 9.28 -4.05
CA PHE A 155 -3.83 8.01 -3.70
C PHE A 155 -3.07 6.84 -4.29
N HIS A 156 -2.56 6.01 -3.40
CA HIS A 156 -2.00 4.72 -3.74
C HIS A 156 -2.96 3.63 -3.29
N HIS A 157 -3.06 2.57 -4.09
CA HIS A 157 -3.87 1.40 -3.78
C HIS A 157 -3.05 0.15 -4.01
N GLU A 158 -3.31 -0.87 -3.20
CA GLU A 158 -2.81 -2.21 -3.43
C GLU A 158 -3.88 -3.22 -3.01
N ALA A 159 -4.26 -4.11 -3.92
CA ALA A 159 -5.02 -5.30 -3.60
C ALA A 159 -4.03 -6.34 -3.11
N VAL A 160 -3.82 -6.41 -1.78
CA VAL A 160 -2.63 -7.10 -1.25
C VAL A 160 -2.90 -8.58 -0.98
N THR A 161 -4.10 -8.96 -0.51
CA THR A 161 -4.37 -10.35 -0.10
C THR A 161 -5.79 -10.78 -0.46
N SER A 162 -5.95 -12.02 -0.93
CA SER A 162 -7.27 -12.61 -1.18
C SER A 162 -7.31 -14.10 -0.80
N THR A 163 -8.51 -14.59 -0.51
CA THR A 163 -8.74 -15.99 -0.14
C THR A 163 -10.14 -16.42 -0.53
N ILE A 164 -10.37 -17.74 -0.56
CA ILE A 164 -11.71 -18.30 -0.73
C ILE A 164 -12.16 -18.80 0.65
N LEU A 165 -13.30 -18.30 1.11
CA LEU A 165 -13.95 -18.77 2.32
C LEU A 165 -15.14 -19.65 1.94
N THR A 166 -15.04 -20.92 2.35
CA THR A 166 -16.07 -21.93 2.12
C THR A 166 -17.01 -22.02 3.33
N GLN A 167 -18.25 -22.40 3.09
CA GLN A 167 -19.19 -22.70 4.18
C GLN A 167 -18.86 -24.08 4.76
N TRP A 168 -18.28 -24.11 5.96
CA TRP A 168 -18.06 -25.36 6.69
C TRP A 168 -19.42 -25.81 7.23
N ARG A 169 -19.91 -26.95 6.74
CA ARG A 169 -21.11 -27.61 7.26
C ARG A 169 -20.84 -28.33 8.57
#